data_AF-A0A7J4SAS5-F1
#
_entry.id   AF-A0A7J4SAS5-F1
#
_cell.length_a   1.000
_cell.length_b   1.000
_cell.length_c   1.000
_cell.angle_alpha   90.00
_cell.angle_beta   90.00
_cell.angle_gamma   90.00
#
_symmetry.space_group_name_H-M   'P 1'
#
loop_
_entity.id
_entity.type
_entity.pdbx_description
1 polymer ?
#
loop_
_entity_poly.entity_id
_entity_poly.type
_entity_poly.pdbx_seq_one_letter_code
_entity_poly.pdbx_strand_id
1 'polypeptide(L)' 'DEVHVVPAGFFITASSPSCRVQGMENESGDRFGLQFHPEVNDSEFGREMFENFVEICRTFRDQQN' A
#
# COMPACT_ATOMS: atom_id res chain seq x y z
N ASP A 1 -16.05 -2.10 6.45
CA ASP A 1 -15.96 -0.81 5.76
C ASP A 1 -15.03 -0.95 4.58
N GLU A 2 -15.49 -0.54 3.41
CA GLU A 2 -14.73 -0.60 2.15
C GLU A 2 -14.54 0.82 1.60
N VAL A 3 -13.35 1.09 1.05
CA VAL A 3 -13.10 2.33 0.32
C VAL A 3 -13.82 2.26 -1.04
N HIS A 4 -14.93 2.99 -1.16
CA HIS A 4 -15.66 3.08 -2.43
C HIS A 4 -15.14 4.19 -3.37
N VAL A 5 -14.42 5.17 -2.82
CA VAL A 5 -13.88 6.32 -3.56
C VAL A 5 -12.42 6.51 -3.20
N VAL A 6 -11.55 6.43 -4.20
CA VAL A 6 -10.11 6.71 -4.05
C VAL A 6 -9.93 8.23 -3.91
N PRO A 7 -9.15 8.72 -2.92
CA PRO A 7 -8.89 10.14 -2.77
C PRO A 7 -8.22 10.76 -4.00
N ALA A 8 -8.38 12.07 -4.20
CA ALA A 8 -7.65 12.77 -5.26
C ALA A 8 -6.13 12.65 -5.03
N GLY A 9 -5.39 12.41 -6.11
CA GLY A 9 -3.94 12.17 -6.07
C GLY A 9 -3.54 10.76 -5.63
N PHE A 10 -4.50 9.84 -5.50
CA PHE A 10 -4.28 8.41 -5.31
C PHE A 10 -4.77 7.61 -6.50
N PHE A 11 -4.11 6.49 -6.77
CA PHE A 11 -4.51 5.52 -7.78
C PHE A 11 -4.53 4.11 -7.18
N ILE A 12 -5.30 3.22 -7.80
CA ILE A 12 -5.49 1.83 -7.34
C ILE A 12 -4.28 1.01 -7.79
N THR A 13 -3.63 0.35 -6.85
CA THR A 13 -2.51 -0.58 -7.10
C THR A 13 -2.93 -2.04 -7.02
N ALA A 14 -4.00 -2.35 -6.28
CA ALA A 14 -4.56 -3.70 -6.20
C ALA A 14 -6.09 -3.68 -6.14
N SER A 15 -6.72 -4.64 -6.82
CA SER A 15 -8.18 -4.84 -6.86
C SER A 15 -8.51 -6.34 -6.90
N SER A 16 -9.67 -6.72 -6.38
CA SER A 16 -10.22 -8.08 -6.46
C SER A 16 -11.67 -8.06 -6.97
N PRO A 17 -12.24 -9.21 -7.37
CA PRO A 17 -13.64 -9.29 -7.80
C PRO A 17 -14.65 -8.90 -6.70
N SER A 18 -14.27 -9.08 -5.43
CA SER A 18 -15.09 -8.73 -4.27
C SER A 18 -14.85 -7.30 -3.78
N CYS A 19 -13.66 -6.73 -4.00
CA CYS A 19 -13.31 -5.40 -3.53
C CYS A 19 -12.46 -4.65 -4.56
N ARG A 20 -13.00 -3.52 -5.06
CA ARG A 20 -12.34 -2.75 -6.13
C ARG A 20 -11.07 -2.03 -5.66
N VAL A 21 -10.99 -1.66 -4.39
CA VAL A 21 -9.85 -0.93 -3.81
C VAL A 21 -9.22 -1.80 -2.72
N GLN A 22 -8.32 -2.71 -3.11
CA GLN A 22 -7.55 -3.52 -2.16
C GLN A 22 -6.23 -2.84 -1.77
N GLY A 23 -5.67 -2.06 -2.68
CA GLY A 23 -4.45 -1.29 -2.48
C GLY A 23 -4.53 0.02 -3.24
N MET A 24 -4.00 1.08 -2.64
CA MET A 24 -3.87 2.38 -3.27
C MET A 24 -2.55 3.05 -2.88
N GLU A 25 -2.06 3.90 -3.77
CA GLU A 25 -0.82 4.66 -3.62
C GLU A 25 -1.03 6.08 -4.14
N ASN A 26 -0.32 7.05 -3.58
CA ASN A 26 -0.35 8.42 -4.10
C ASN A 26 0.69 8.65 -5.20
N GLU A 27 0.51 9.72 -5.99
CA GLU A 27 1.43 10.06 -7.09
C GLU A 27 2.89 10.28 -6.64
N SER A 28 3.10 10.69 -5.38
CA SER A 28 4.44 10.89 -4.81
C SER A 28 5.13 9.60 -4.37
N GLY A 29 4.42 8.47 -4.30
CA GLY A 29 4.95 7.18 -3.87
C GLY A 29 5.44 7.15 -2.42
N ASP A 30 4.88 7.98 -1.55
CA ASP A 30 5.23 8.08 -0.13
C ASP A 30 4.07 7.67 0.80
N ARG A 31 2.87 7.45 0.25
CA ARG A 31 1.67 7.07 1.00
C ARG A 31 1.00 5.88 0.33
N PHE A 32 0.76 4.86 1.15
CA PHE A 32 0.17 3.59 0.74
C PHE A 32 -1.03 3.27 1.63
N GLY A 33 -2.08 2.71 1.04
CA GLY A 33 -3.25 2.21 1.77
C GLY A 33 -3.54 0.77 1.35
N LEU A 34 -3.81 -0.09 2.33
CA LEU A 34 -4.17 -1.49 2.12
C LEU A 34 -5.50 -1.77 2.83
N GLN A 35 -6.40 -2.46 2.13
CA GLN A 35 -7.72 -2.82 2.67
C GLN A 35 -7.70 -4.20 3.37
N PHE A 36 -6.67 -5.00 3.11
CA PHE A 36 -6.42 -6.30 3.75
C PHE A 36 -5.32 -6.17 4.79
N HIS A 37 -5.21 -7.19 5.65
CA HIS A 37 -4.17 -7.30 6.67
C HIS A 37 -2.97 -8.05 6.10
N PRO A 38 -1.89 -7.38 5.66
CA PRO A 38 -0.69 -8.07 5.20
C PRO A 38 0.05 -8.81 6.33
N GLU A 39 -0.28 -8.55 7.60
CA GLU A 39 0.36 -9.17 8.77
C GLU A 39 -0.12 -10.60 9.08
N VAL A 40 -1.23 -11.06 8.50
CA VAL A 40 -1.69 -12.45 8.69
C VAL A 40 -0.91 -13.39 7.77
N ASN A 41 -0.48 -14.53 8.34
CA ASN A 41 0.34 -15.56 7.68
C ASN A 41 -0.26 -16.17 6.40
N ASP A 42 -1.54 -15.90 6.10
CA ASP A 42 -2.20 -16.31 4.86
C ASP A 42 -1.83 -15.42 3.65
N SER A 43 -1.14 -14.29 3.87
CA SER A 43 -0.62 -13.47 2.77
C SER A 43 0.75 -13.96 2.32
N GLU A 44 0.80 -14.75 1.25
CA GLU A 44 2.04 -15.33 0.68
C GLU A 44 3.17 -14.29 0.51
N PHE A 45 2.81 -13.07 0.10
CA PHE A 45 3.73 -11.95 -0.13
C PHE A 45 3.69 -10.86 0.96
N GLY A 46 2.97 -11.08 2.06
CA GLY A 46 2.77 -10.05 3.10
C GLY A 46 4.08 -9.54 3.70
N ARG A 47 5.04 -10.45 3.91
CA ARG A 47 6.39 -10.10 4.39
C ARG A 47 7.16 -9.24 3.37
N GLU A 48 7.13 -9.59 2.09
CA GLU A 48 7.82 -8.83 1.03
C GLU A 48 7.23 -7.41 0.90
N MET A 49 5.91 -7.28 1.03
CA MET A 49 5.25 -5.96 1.07
C MET A 49 5.76 -5.09 2.22
N PHE A 50 5.93 -5.67 3.42
CA PHE A 50 6.50 -4.93 4.56
C PHE A 50 7.97 -4.57 4.34
N GLU A 51 8.78 -5.47 3.77
CA GLU A 51 10.19 -5.20 3.46
C GLU A 51 10.32 -4.03 2.47
N ASN A 52 9.52 -4.02 1.40
CA ASN A 52 9.47 -2.93 0.43
C ASN A 52 9.05 -1.60 1.09
N PHE A 53 8.02 -1.62 1.95
CA PHE A 53 7.58 -0.42 2.65
C PHE A 53 8.67 0.15 3.58
N VAL A 54 9.37 -0.73 4.31
CA VAL A 54 10.49 -0.32 5.16
C VAL A 54 11.64 0.26 4.34
N GLU A 55 11.93 -0.30 3.16
CA GLU A 55 12.93 0.24 2.25
C GLU A 55 12.56 1.66 1.79
N ILE A 56 11.32 1.89 1.38
CA ILE A 56 10.82 3.22 1.01
C ILE A 56 11.00 4.22 2.17
N CYS A 57 10.62 3.84 3.39
CA CYS A 57 10.82 4.69 4.56
C CYS A 57 12.32 5.00 4.83
N ARG A 58 13.21 4.05 4.59
CA ARG A 58 14.67 4.27 4.74
C ARG A 58 15.18 5.23 3.68
N THR A 59 14.82 5.04 2.41
CA THR A 59 15.21 5.94 1.32
C THR A 59 14.74 7.36 1.58
N PHE A 60 13.49 7.54 2.04
CA PHE A 60 12.96 8.85 2.41
C PHE A 60 13.73 9.51 3.56
N ARG A 61 14.15 8.73 4.57
CA ARG A 61 14.96 9.24 5.67
C ARG A 61 16.35 9.66 5.20
N ASP A 62 16.98 8.87 4.33
CA ASP A 62 18.35 9.11 3.87
C ASP A 62 18.43 10.30 2.91
N GLN A 63 17.36 10.61 2.17
CA GLN A 63 17.25 11.81 1.33
C GLN A 63 17.09 13.14 2.10
N GLN A 64 16.81 13.09 3.41
CA GLN A 64 16.70 14.27 4.27
C GLN A 64 17.97 14.59 5.08
N ASN A 65 19.04 13.81 4.90
CA ASN A 65 20.37 14.03 5.47
C ASN A 65 21.34 14.59 4.43
#